data_AF-A0A8B8IR18-F1
#
_entry.id   AF-A0A8B8IR18-F1
#
_cell.length_a   1.000
_cell.length_b   1.000
_cell.length_c   1.000
_cell.angle_alpha   90.00
_cell.angle_beta   90.00
_cell.angle_gamma   90.00
#
_symmetry.space_group_name_H-M   'P 1'
#
loop_
_entity.id
_entity.type
_entity.pdbx_description
1 polymer ?
#
loop_
_entity_poly.entity_id
_entity_poly.type
_entity_poly.pdbx_seq_one_letter_code
_entity_poly.pdbx_strand_id
1 'polypeptide(L)'
;MLLHGLSDVIDYYDHEVDHEKGLDGLKRQVYQLTGGVGPSEFPRVYECLNSDTDWQATFNVLISVMRSSNIGEAIVEFNRLVGKKTFSDSITLMKKFTGLSHLKYALEELLQETARVSLKVIAEKFYQLFGKSDLEHVQTEIQRLYHHDNIIKLLQTVNRIFKKRDPLIIFGSLLDITQTSNLSDCSAVITGLTFRQCKLGIS
;
A
#
# COMPACT_ATOMS: atom_id res chain seq x y z
N MET A 1 18.24 -18.70 -17.57
CA MET A 1 16.90 -18.10 -17.28
C MET A 1 17.06 -16.79 -16.50
N LEU A 2 18.01 -15.93 -16.89
CA LEU A 2 18.30 -14.60 -16.29
C LEU A 2 18.31 -13.49 -17.36
N LEU A 3 18.12 -13.85 -18.63
CA LEU A 3 18.28 -12.96 -19.79
C LEU A 3 17.00 -12.18 -20.13
N HIS A 4 15.83 -12.61 -19.63
CA HIS A 4 14.57 -11.88 -19.89
C HIS A 4 14.48 -10.59 -19.07
N GLY A 5 14.74 -10.64 -17.75
CA GLY A 5 14.62 -9.44 -16.89
C GLY A 5 15.63 -8.34 -17.23
N LEU A 6 16.80 -8.66 -17.77
CA LEU A 6 17.78 -7.66 -18.22
C LEU A 6 17.41 -7.10 -19.60
N SER A 7 16.78 -7.88 -20.48
CA SER A 7 16.28 -7.42 -21.77
C SER A 7 15.13 -6.45 -21.62
N ASP A 8 14.21 -6.70 -20.69
CA ASP A 8 13.07 -5.80 -20.43
C ASP A 8 13.53 -4.47 -19.83
N VAL A 9 14.61 -4.52 -19.03
CA VAL A 9 15.31 -3.33 -18.55
C VAL A 9 15.96 -2.63 -19.75
N ILE A 10 16.68 -3.36 -20.63
CA ILE A 10 17.27 -2.88 -21.91
C ILE A 10 16.24 -2.19 -22.83
N ASP A 11 15.08 -2.80 -23.05
CA ASP A 11 14.02 -2.30 -23.94
C ASP A 11 13.32 -1.05 -23.35
N TYR A 12 13.25 -0.94 -22.02
CA TYR A 12 12.85 0.31 -21.36
C TYR A 12 13.86 1.45 -21.59
N TYR A 13 15.16 1.18 -21.75
CA TYR A 13 16.16 2.22 -22.04
C TYR A 13 16.08 2.78 -23.47
N ASP A 14 15.57 2.02 -24.44
CA ASP A 14 15.57 2.45 -25.84
C ASP A 14 14.42 3.43 -26.14
N HIS A 15 13.42 3.58 -25.26
CA HIS A 15 12.15 4.26 -25.58
C HIS A 15 11.74 5.41 -24.66
N GLU A 16 12.44 5.72 -23.55
CA GLU A 16 12.12 6.89 -22.73
C GLU A 16 13.04 8.11 -22.93
N VAL A 17 12.37 9.25 -22.96
CA VAL A 17 12.77 10.56 -23.47
C VAL A 17 13.53 11.34 -22.39
N ASP A 18 14.86 11.39 -22.46
CA ASP A 18 15.63 12.55 -21.99
C ASP A 18 17.05 12.57 -22.59
N HIS A 19 17.57 13.77 -22.88
CA HIS A 19 18.69 14.03 -23.80
C HIS A 19 20.11 13.60 -23.33
N GLU A 20 20.24 12.64 -22.41
CA GLU A 20 21.53 12.16 -21.89
C GLU A 20 21.80 10.73 -22.35
N LYS A 21 22.63 10.57 -23.39
CA LYS A 21 22.98 9.25 -23.95
C LYS A 21 24.11 8.59 -23.16
N GLY A 22 24.10 7.26 -23.11
CA GLY A 22 25.21 6.46 -22.58
C GLY A 22 25.19 6.32 -21.05
N LEU A 23 26.37 6.31 -20.44
CA LEU A 23 26.54 5.96 -19.02
C LEU A 23 25.81 6.93 -18.07
N ASP A 24 25.71 8.20 -18.43
CA ASP A 24 25.08 9.20 -17.56
C ASP A 24 23.55 9.08 -17.55
N GLY A 25 22.94 8.72 -18.68
CA GLY A 25 21.53 8.34 -18.74
C GLY A 25 21.24 7.11 -17.86
N LEU A 26 22.09 6.08 -17.94
CA LEU A 26 21.98 4.89 -17.09
C LEU A 26 22.06 5.23 -15.61
N LYS A 27 23.04 6.06 -15.20
CA LYS A 27 23.16 6.51 -13.81
C LYS A 27 21.90 7.23 -13.38
N ARG A 28 21.43 8.20 -14.16
CA ARG A 28 20.24 8.99 -13.84
C ARG A 28 19.01 8.11 -13.62
N GLN A 29 18.82 7.10 -14.47
CA GLN A 29 17.70 6.19 -14.34
C GLN A 29 17.83 5.27 -13.12
N VAL A 30 19.03 4.78 -12.80
CA VAL A 30 19.28 4.05 -11.55
C VAL A 30 18.94 4.92 -10.34
N TYR A 31 19.30 6.21 -10.38
CA TYR A 31 18.89 7.15 -9.34
C TYR A 31 17.37 7.33 -9.28
N GLN A 32 16.67 7.41 -10.41
CA GLN A 32 15.20 7.50 -10.42
C GLN A 32 14.54 6.24 -9.84
N LEU A 33 14.96 5.04 -10.28
CA LEU A 33 14.42 3.76 -9.83
C LEU A 33 14.72 3.44 -8.36
N THR A 34 15.63 4.18 -7.75
CA THR A 34 15.96 4.07 -6.32
C THR A 34 15.47 5.25 -5.49
N GLY A 35 14.68 6.16 -6.08
CA GLY A 35 14.16 7.34 -5.38
C GLY A 35 15.26 8.32 -4.93
N GLY A 36 16.38 8.38 -5.65
CA GLY A 36 17.50 9.26 -5.37
C GLY A 36 18.61 8.67 -4.50
N VAL A 37 18.47 7.43 -4.00
CA VAL A 37 19.52 6.78 -3.19
C VAL A 37 20.72 6.39 -4.03
N GLY A 38 20.49 5.93 -5.27
CA GLY A 38 21.54 5.60 -6.23
C GLY A 38 21.91 4.11 -6.26
N PRO A 39 23.02 3.76 -6.94
CA PRO A 39 23.32 2.38 -7.36
C PRO A 39 23.42 1.35 -6.24
N SER A 40 23.77 1.75 -5.02
CA SER A 40 23.88 0.84 -3.87
C SER A 40 22.54 0.23 -3.45
N GLU A 41 21.43 0.90 -3.72
CA GLU A 41 20.07 0.46 -3.37
C GLU A 41 19.44 -0.40 -4.48
N PHE A 42 19.90 -0.23 -5.72
CA PHE A 42 19.31 -0.87 -6.89
C PHE A 42 19.22 -2.40 -6.80
N PRO A 43 20.23 -3.15 -6.30
CA PRO A 43 20.12 -4.60 -6.15
C PRO A 43 18.94 -5.03 -5.26
N ARG A 44 18.67 -4.28 -4.18
CA ARG A 44 17.55 -4.60 -3.27
C ARG A 44 16.20 -4.29 -3.90
N VAL A 45 16.11 -3.19 -4.64
CA VAL A 45 14.91 -2.87 -5.43
C VAL A 45 14.66 -3.98 -6.47
N TYR A 46 15.72 -4.42 -7.16
CA TYR A 46 15.64 -5.52 -8.11
C TYR A 46 15.15 -6.81 -7.45
N GLU A 47 15.73 -7.21 -6.32
CA GLU A 47 15.29 -8.40 -5.58
C GLU A 47 13.82 -8.31 -5.16
N CYS A 48 13.39 -7.14 -4.68
CA CYS A 48 12.00 -6.90 -4.28
C CYS A 48 11.02 -6.97 -5.45
N LEU A 49 11.44 -6.59 -6.65
CA LEU A 49 10.61 -6.60 -7.87
C LEU A 49 10.85 -7.83 -8.75
N ASN A 50 11.77 -8.73 -8.40
CA ASN A 50 12.09 -9.90 -9.23
C ASN A 50 10.89 -10.87 -9.38
N SER A 51 9.93 -10.78 -8.46
CA SER A 51 8.63 -11.47 -8.59
C SER A 51 7.68 -10.82 -9.60
N ASP A 52 7.83 -9.52 -9.83
CA ASP A 52 6.96 -8.75 -10.70
C ASP A 52 7.37 -8.96 -12.16
N THR A 53 6.50 -9.61 -12.94
CA THR A 53 6.80 -10.01 -14.33
C THR A 53 6.94 -8.82 -15.29
N ASP A 54 6.35 -7.67 -14.95
CA ASP A 54 6.34 -6.46 -15.78
C ASP A 54 6.58 -5.23 -14.89
N TRP A 55 7.83 -4.77 -14.90
CA TRP A 55 8.25 -3.61 -14.12
C TRP A 55 7.71 -2.31 -14.68
N GLN A 56 7.59 -2.20 -16.00
CA GLN A 56 7.07 -1.01 -16.65
C GLN A 56 5.60 -0.79 -16.25
N ALA A 57 4.77 -1.83 -16.32
CA ALA A 57 3.39 -1.75 -15.85
C ALA A 57 3.32 -1.46 -14.34
N THR A 58 4.22 -2.04 -13.54
CA THR A 58 4.29 -1.78 -12.10
C THR A 58 4.59 -0.31 -11.80
N PHE A 59 5.57 0.28 -12.48
CA PHE A 59 5.93 1.68 -12.34
C PHE A 59 4.85 2.62 -12.88
N ASN A 60 4.19 2.27 -14.00
CA ASN A 60 3.06 3.02 -14.51
C ASN A 60 1.90 3.07 -13.52
N VAL A 61 1.58 1.94 -12.86
CA VAL A 61 0.60 1.91 -11.78
C VAL A 61 1.06 2.79 -10.62
N LEU A 62 2.31 2.67 -10.17
CA LEU A 62 2.84 3.48 -9.08
C LEU A 62 2.72 4.99 -9.37
N ILE A 63 3.17 5.43 -10.55
CA ILE A 63 3.04 6.81 -11.01
C ILE A 63 1.58 7.27 -10.99
N SER A 64 0.68 6.45 -11.53
CA SER A 64 -0.76 6.75 -11.62
C SER A 64 -1.40 6.90 -10.23
N VAL A 65 -1.18 5.95 -9.32
CA VAL A 65 -1.83 5.95 -7.99
C VAL A 65 -1.24 7.00 -7.05
N MET A 66 0.01 7.39 -7.25
CA MET A 66 0.67 8.50 -6.55
C MET A 66 0.32 9.86 -7.17
N ARG A 67 -0.13 9.88 -8.43
CA ARG A 67 -0.40 11.09 -9.23
C ARG A 67 0.85 11.95 -9.45
N SER A 68 1.98 11.30 -9.64
CA SER A 68 3.26 11.97 -9.86
C SER A 68 3.54 12.11 -11.36
N SER A 69 4.50 12.96 -11.72
CA SER A 69 4.84 13.22 -13.13
C SER A 69 5.84 12.20 -13.71
N ASN A 70 6.64 11.58 -12.85
CA ASN A 70 7.68 10.62 -13.22
C ASN A 70 7.92 9.61 -12.09
N ILE A 71 8.63 8.52 -12.40
CA ILE A 71 8.87 7.42 -11.45
C ILE A 71 9.70 7.83 -10.22
N GLY A 72 10.70 8.69 -10.39
CA GLY A 72 11.55 9.12 -9.28
C GLY A 72 10.75 9.89 -8.22
N GLU A 73 9.90 10.83 -8.67
CA GLU A 73 8.95 11.53 -7.80
C GLU A 73 7.98 10.56 -7.13
N ALA A 74 7.38 9.65 -7.90
CA ALA A 74 6.43 8.67 -7.36
C ALA A 74 7.05 7.81 -6.26
N ILE A 75 8.29 7.35 -6.42
CA ILE A 75 9.01 6.56 -5.43
C ILE A 75 9.28 7.37 -4.16
N VAL A 76 9.74 8.62 -4.29
CA VAL A 76 10.00 9.49 -3.13
C VAL A 76 8.70 9.74 -2.35
N GLU A 77 7.62 10.05 -3.05
CA GLU A 77 6.32 10.25 -2.41
C GLU A 77 5.77 8.98 -1.77
N PHE A 78 5.96 7.83 -2.42
CA PHE A 78 5.55 6.53 -1.91
C PHE A 78 6.32 6.17 -0.63
N ASN A 79 7.63 6.36 -0.62
CA ASN A 79 8.48 6.17 0.56
C ASN A 79 8.01 7.03 1.73
N ARG A 80 7.71 8.31 1.47
CA ARG A 80 7.15 9.20 2.49
C ARG A 80 5.79 8.74 2.97
N LEU A 81 4.91 8.33 2.07
CA LEU A 81 3.55 7.91 2.41
C LEU A 81 3.54 6.67 3.31
N VAL A 82 4.40 5.70 2.99
CA VAL A 82 4.53 4.43 3.71
C VAL A 82 5.38 4.57 4.98
N GLY A 83 6.21 5.63 5.08
CA GLY A 83 7.04 5.92 6.24
C GLY A 83 8.38 5.18 6.24
N LYS A 84 8.94 4.86 5.06
CA LYS A 84 10.24 4.17 4.92
C LYS A 84 11.25 5.04 4.19
N LYS A 85 12.54 4.76 4.40
CA LYS A 85 13.64 5.55 3.84
C LYS A 85 14.04 5.12 2.44
N THR A 86 13.86 3.85 2.11
CA THR A 86 14.26 3.28 0.82
C THR A 86 13.07 2.65 0.10
N PHE A 87 13.19 2.52 -1.21
CA PHE A 87 12.12 1.96 -2.03
C PHE A 87 11.95 0.45 -1.78
N SER A 88 13.03 -0.31 -1.59
CA SER A 88 12.94 -1.74 -1.27
C SER A 88 12.08 -2.01 -0.03
N ASP A 89 12.27 -1.19 1.01
CA ASP A 89 11.54 -1.32 2.27
C ASP A 89 10.06 -0.97 2.09
N SER A 90 9.76 0.06 1.30
CA SER A 90 8.37 0.44 0.98
C SER A 90 7.65 -0.64 0.17
N ILE A 91 8.33 -1.24 -0.83
CA ILE A 91 7.77 -2.35 -1.62
C ILE A 91 7.45 -3.53 -0.70
N THR A 92 8.42 -3.91 0.13
CA THR A 92 8.30 -5.05 1.05
C THR A 92 7.13 -4.84 2.02
N LEU A 93 7.04 -3.65 2.62
CA LEU A 93 5.95 -3.31 3.52
C LEU A 93 4.60 -3.31 2.81
N MET A 94 4.50 -2.75 1.59
CA MET A 94 3.23 -2.74 0.86
C MET A 94 2.75 -4.14 0.47
N LYS A 95 3.67 -5.01 0.01
CA LYS A 95 3.40 -6.42 -0.27
C LYS A 95 2.92 -7.15 0.98
N LYS A 96 3.58 -6.92 2.12
CA LYS A 96 3.17 -7.49 3.42
C LYS A 96 1.82 -6.94 3.89
N PHE A 97 1.59 -5.64 3.75
CA PHE A 97 0.37 -4.96 4.19
C PHE A 97 -0.85 -5.49 3.46
N THR A 98 -0.72 -5.74 2.16
CA THR A 98 -1.78 -6.25 1.28
C THR A 98 -1.84 -7.78 1.22
N GLY A 99 -0.75 -8.45 1.57
CA GLY A 99 -0.62 -9.91 1.45
C GLY A 99 -0.37 -10.40 0.02
N LEU A 100 -0.02 -9.51 -0.90
CA LEU A 100 0.21 -9.81 -2.32
C LEU A 100 1.71 -9.82 -2.65
N SER A 101 2.13 -10.75 -3.51
CA SER A 101 3.55 -10.93 -3.87
C SER A 101 4.07 -9.91 -4.87
N HIS A 102 3.19 -9.28 -5.66
CA HIS A 102 3.55 -8.32 -6.69
C HIS A 102 3.07 -6.93 -6.29
N LEU A 103 3.93 -5.92 -6.45
CA LEU A 103 3.63 -4.54 -6.04
C LEU A 103 2.48 -3.98 -6.86
N LYS A 104 2.46 -4.24 -8.18
CA LYS A 104 1.36 -3.80 -9.05
C LYS A 104 0.01 -4.22 -8.49
N TYR A 105 -0.16 -5.52 -8.20
CA TYR A 105 -1.41 -6.05 -7.67
C TYR A 105 -1.69 -5.56 -6.25
N ALA A 106 -0.66 -5.40 -5.42
CA ALA A 106 -0.80 -4.80 -4.09
C ALA A 106 -1.46 -3.41 -4.17
N LEU A 107 -1.04 -2.58 -5.12
CA LEU A 107 -1.59 -1.24 -5.33
C LEU A 107 -3.01 -1.31 -5.94
N GLU A 108 -3.18 -2.06 -7.03
CA GLU A 108 -4.46 -2.17 -7.74
C GLU A 108 -5.58 -2.73 -6.85
N GLU A 109 -5.32 -3.82 -6.12
CA GLU A 109 -6.29 -4.45 -5.24
C GLU A 109 -6.72 -3.50 -4.12
N LEU A 110 -5.77 -2.74 -3.55
CA LEU A 110 -6.09 -1.77 -2.50
C LEU A 110 -6.98 -0.63 -3.00
N LEU A 111 -6.72 -0.13 -4.21
CA LEU A 111 -7.56 0.87 -4.87
C LEU A 111 -8.95 0.30 -5.18
N GLN A 112 -9.02 -0.93 -5.70
CA GLN A 112 -10.25 -1.61 -6.04
C GLN A 112 -11.14 -1.85 -4.81
N GLU A 113 -10.59 -2.43 -3.74
CA GLU A 113 -11.34 -2.78 -2.53
C GLU A 113 -11.83 -1.54 -1.76
N THR A 114 -11.16 -0.40 -1.93
CA THR A 114 -11.59 0.88 -1.34
C THR A 114 -12.42 1.74 -2.29
N ALA A 115 -12.59 1.32 -3.55
CA ALA A 115 -13.19 2.11 -4.64
C ALA A 115 -12.57 3.52 -4.77
N ARG A 116 -11.25 3.63 -4.60
CA ARG A 116 -10.49 4.89 -4.70
C ARG A 116 -9.46 4.82 -5.82
N VAL A 117 -9.02 6.00 -6.26
CA VAL A 117 -8.03 6.16 -7.34
C VAL A 117 -6.68 6.70 -6.86
N SER A 118 -6.54 7.02 -5.57
CA SER A 118 -5.33 7.62 -5.02
C SER A 118 -4.90 6.89 -3.77
N LEU A 119 -3.67 6.39 -3.78
CA LEU A 119 -3.10 5.68 -2.64
C LEU A 119 -2.96 6.60 -1.42
N LYS A 120 -2.63 7.87 -1.66
CA LYS A 120 -2.49 8.89 -0.60
C LYS A 120 -3.78 9.03 0.22
N VAL A 121 -4.92 9.14 -0.47
CA VAL A 121 -6.24 9.25 0.19
C VAL A 121 -6.54 8.00 1.02
N ILE A 122 -6.22 6.82 0.49
CA ILE A 122 -6.44 5.54 1.20
C ILE A 122 -5.59 5.48 2.47
N ALA A 123 -4.28 5.76 2.36
CA ALA A 123 -3.35 5.70 3.49
C ALA A 123 -3.71 6.72 4.58
N GLU A 124 -4.00 7.97 4.21
CA GLU A 124 -4.46 9.00 5.16
C GLU A 124 -5.74 8.57 5.88
N LYS A 125 -6.67 7.92 5.18
CA LYS A 125 -7.88 7.38 5.80
C LYS A 125 -7.58 6.23 6.75
N PHE A 126 -6.67 5.32 6.43
CA PHE A 126 -6.25 4.29 7.38
C PHE A 126 -5.60 4.90 8.62
N TYR A 127 -4.72 5.89 8.46
CA TYR A 127 -4.09 6.57 9.59
C TYR A 127 -5.14 7.21 10.52
N GLN A 128 -6.16 7.86 9.95
CA GLN A 128 -7.29 8.39 10.70
C GLN A 128 -8.10 7.28 11.39
N LEU A 129 -8.55 6.27 10.65
CA LEU A 129 -9.43 5.21 11.16
C LEU A 129 -8.78 4.39 12.27
N PHE A 130 -7.48 4.10 12.17
CA PHE A 130 -6.75 3.30 13.14
C PHE A 130 -6.01 4.15 14.19
N GLY A 131 -5.99 5.47 14.05
CA GLY A 131 -5.26 6.38 14.95
C GLY A 131 -3.75 6.13 14.96
N LYS A 132 -3.15 5.80 13.82
CA LYS A 132 -1.71 5.50 13.65
C LYS A 132 -1.08 6.43 12.62
N SER A 133 0.25 6.51 12.61
CA SER A 133 1.03 7.40 11.72
C SER A 133 1.68 6.71 10.52
N ASP A 134 1.68 5.38 10.48
CA ASP A 134 2.35 4.59 9.44
C ASP A 134 1.67 3.23 9.25
N LEU A 135 1.89 2.62 8.08
CA LEU A 135 1.19 1.39 7.68
C LEU A 135 1.59 0.17 8.51
N GLU A 136 2.77 0.16 9.10
CA GLU A 136 3.24 -0.98 9.91
C GLU A 136 2.48 -1.07 11.23
N HIS A 137 2.25 0.06 11.89
CA HIS A 137 1.39 0.12 13.06
C HIS A 137 -0.09 -0.11 12.71
N VAL A 138 -0.56 0.35 11.54
CA VAL A 138 -1.91 0.01 11.05
C VAL A 138 -2.04 -1.51 10.89
N GLN A 139 -1.06 -2.17 10.26
CA GLN A 139 -1.07 -3.63 10.09
C GLN A 139 -1.13 -4.37 11.42
N THR A 140 -0.33 -3.93 12.38
CA THR A 140 -0.30 -4.52 13.73
C THR A 140 -1.67 -4.41 14.40
N GLU A 141 -2.35 -3.27 14.21
CA GLU A 141 -3.67 -3.02 14.77
C GLU A 141 -4.75 -3.87 14.10
N ILE A 142 -4.67 -4.07 12.78
CA ILE A 142 -5.58 -4.96 12.04
C ILE A 142 -5.48 -6.39 12.58
N GLN A 143 -4.26 -6.89 12.78
CA GLN A 143 -4.04 -8.23 13.33
C GLN A 143 -4.60 -8.36 14.75
N ARG A 144 -4.39 -7.34 15.58
CA ARG A 144 -4.85 -7.31 16.97
C ARG A 144 -6.37 -7.28 17.09
N LEU A 145 -7.03 -6.42 16.31
CA LEU A 145 -8.48 -6.17 16.43
C LEU A 145 -9.33 -7.16 15.65
N TYR A 146 -8.87 -7.59 14.47
CA TYR A 146 -9.69 -8.35 13.52
C TYR A 146 -9.12 -9.72 13.17
N HIS A 147 -7.96 -10.09 13.72
CA HIS A 147 -7.29 -11.37 13.45
C HIS A 147 -7.06 -11.62 11.94
N HIS A 148 -6.73 -10.55 11.21
CA HIS A 148 -6.41 -10.60 9.78
C HIS A 148 -4.96 -10.17 9.53
N ASP A 149 -4.21 -11.01 8.83
CA ASP A 149 -2.77 -10.80 8.61
C ASP A 149 -2.47 -9.67 7.61
N ASN A 150 -3.46 -9.27 6.83
CA ASN A 150 -3.36 -8.21 5.82
C ASN A 150 -4.67 -7.42 5.68
N ILE A 151 -4.56 -6.20 5.14
CA ILE A 151 -5.69 -5.28 4.99
C ILE A 151 -6.73 -5.79 3.99
N ILE A 152 -6.31 -6.43 2.90
CA ILE A 152 -7.22 -6.86 1.82
C ILE A 152 -8.26 -7.85 2.35
N LYS A 153 -7.85 -8.83 3.17
CA LYS A 153 -8.77 -9.77 3.83
C LYS A 153 -9.82 -9.05 4.69
N LEU A 154 -9.41 -8.01 5.43
CA LEU A 154 -10.33 -7.20 6.23
C LEU A 154 -11.32 -6.44 5.33
N LEU A 155 -10.82 -5.74 4.30
CA LEU A 155 -11.67 -4.98 3.37
C LEU A 155 -12.69 -5.87 2.67
N GLN A 156 -12.26 -7.01 2.13
CA GLN A 156 -13.11 -8.00 1.49
C GLN A 156 -14.16 -8.56 2.45
N THR A 157 -13.78 -8.80 3.72
CA THR A 157 -14.73 -9.27 4.75
C THR A 157 -15.81 -8.22 5.02
N VAL A 158 -15.44 -6.95 5.15
CA VAL A 158 -16.38 -5.84 5.35
C VAL A 158 -17.28 -5.66 4.12
N ASN A 159 -16.71 -5.64 2.91
CA ASN A 159 -17.47 -5.55 1.67
C ASN A 159 -18.49 -6.69 1.54
N ARG A 160 -18.12 -7.93 1.91
CA ARG A 160 -19.02 -9.09 1.92
C ARG A 160 -20.16 -8.96 2.93
N ILE A 161 -19.87 -8.53 4.16
CA ILE A 161 -20.87 -8.41 5.24
C ILE A 161 -21.89 -7.31 4.90
N PHE A 162 -21.41 -6.15 4.47
CA PHE A 162 -22.24 -4.97 4.30
C PHE A 162 -22.81 -4.80 2.88
N LYS A 163 -22.39 -5.63 1.92
CA LYS A 163 -22.78 -5.56 0.50
C LYS A 163 -22.59 -4.17 -0.12
N LYS A 164 -21.67 -3.36 0.43
CA LYS A 164 -21.28 -2.04 -0.07
C LYS A 164 -19.86 -2.13 -0.66
N ARG A 165 -19.53 -1.21 -1.57
CA ARG A 165 -18.25 -1.19 -2.31
C ARG A 165 -17.15 -0.33 -1.69
N ASP A 166 -17.42 0.38 -0.59
CA ASP A 166 -16.40 1.19 0.09
C ASP A 166 -16.39 0.88 1.60
N PRO A 167 -15.43 0.04 2.05
CA PRO A 167 -15.29 -0.35 3.46
C PRO A 167 -14.81 0.81 4.33
N LEU A 168 -14.14 1.83 3.77
CA LEU A 168 -13.68 3.00 4.53
C LEU A 168 -14.86 3.84 5.02
N ILE A 169 -15.92 3.96 4.21
CA ILE A 169 -17.17 4.63 4.61
C ILE A 169 -17.86 3.88 5.74
N ILE A 170 -17.84 2.54 5.70
CA ILE A 170 -18.42 1.71 6.75
C ILE A 170 -17.67 1.93 8.06
N PHE A 171 -16.33 1.88 8.03
CA PHE A 171 -15.52 2.17 9.21
C PHE A 171 -15.79 3.56 9.76
N GLY A 172 -15.85 4.58 8.91
CA GLY A 172 -16.22 5.95 9.33
C GLY A 172 -17.59 6.00 10.00
N SER A 173 -18.59 5.33 9.41
CA SER A 173 -19.95 5.26 9.99
C SER A 173 -19.96 4.55 11.35
N LEU A 174 -19.12 3.54 11.55
CA LEU A 174 -18.99 2.87 12.86
C LEU A 174 -18.38 3.80 13.91
N LEU A 175 -17.38 4.61 13.55
CA LEU A 175 -16.82 5.64 14.43
C LEU A 175 -17.89 6.68 14.80
N ASP A 176 -18.66 7.14 13.82
CA ASP A 176 -19.74 8.11 14.03
C ASP A 176 -20.85 7.54 14.95
N ILE A 177 -21.27 6.29 14.76
CA ILE A 177 -22.31 5.65 15.60
C ILE A 177 -21.80 5.45 17.03
N THR A 178 -20.55 5.06 17.19
CA THR A 178 -19.95 4.82 18.52
C THR A 178 -19.41 6.08 19.18
N GLN A 179 -19.38 7.21 18.46
CA GLN A 179 -18.78 8.48 18.90
C GLN A 179 -17.31 8.31 19.34
N THR A 180 -16.55 7.49 18.60
CA THR A 180 -15.14 7.20 18.89
C THR A 180 -14.22 7.80 17.84
N SER A 181 -12.95 7.98 18.20
CA SER A 181 -11.95 8.60 17.32
C SER A 181 -11.24 7.60 16.39
N ASN A 182 -11.28 6.30 16.73
CA ASN A 182 -10.57 5.25 16.02
C ASN A 182 -11.23 3.87 16.24
N LEU A 183 -10.84 2.90 15.41
CA LEU A 183 -11.44 1.56 15.38
C LEU A 183 -11.13 0.71 16.62
N SER A 184 -10.03 1.00 17.34
CA SER A 184 -9.75 0.30 18.60
C SER A 184 -10.76 0.70 19.68
N ASP A 185 -11.01 1.99 19.84
CA ASP A 185 -12.00 2.50 20.79
C ASP A 185 -13.41 2.03 20.41
N CYS A 186 -13.74 2.08 19.11
CA CYS A 186 -14.98 1.55 18.57
C CYS A 186 -15.18 0.06 18.94
N SER A 187 -14.14 -0.75 18.76
CA SER A 187 -14.15 -2.18 19.14
C SER A 187 -14.44 -2.36 20.63
N ALA A 188 -13.78 -1.59 21.49
CA ALA A 188 -14.00 -1.66 22.94
C ALA A 188 -15.45 -1.31 23.34
N VAL A 189 -16.05 -0.29 22.71
CA VAL A 189 -17.46 0.09 22.93
C VAL A 189 -18.40 -1.05 22.51
N ILE A 190 -18.22 -1.59 21.30
CA ILE A 190 -19.07 -2.68 20.77
C ILE A 190 -18.98 -3.91 21.68
N THR A 191 -17.78 -4.32 22.06
CA THR A 191 -17.56 -5.45 22.97
C THR A 191 -18.21 -5.21 24.34
N GLY A 192 -18.10 -3.99 24.88
CA GLY A 192 -18.77 -3.61 26.13
C GLY A 192 -20.29 -3.73 26.08
N LEU A 193 -20.90 -3.43 24.92
CA LEU A 193 -22.35 -3.60 24.70
C LEU A 193 -22.76 -5.07 24.64
N THR A 194 -21.97 -5.91 23.98
CA THR A 194 -22.26 -7.36 23.85
C THR A 194 -22.24 -8.05 25.21
N PHE A 195 -21.26 -7.72 26.06
CA PHE A 195 -21.18 -8.27 27.42
C PHE A 195 -22.29 -7.79 28.36
N ARG A 196 -22.81 -6.56 28.18
CA ARG A 196 -23.94 -6.06 28.97
C ARG A 196 -25.26 -6.73 28.59
N GLN A 197 -25.49 -7.02 27.30
CA GLN A 197 -26.70 -7.72 26.86
C GLN A 197 -26.72 -9.20 27.29
N CYS A 198 -25.59 -9.91 27.31
CA CYS A 198 -25.54 -11.28 27.81
C CYS A 198 -25.89 -11.42 29.31
N LYS A 199 -25.74 -10.35 30.12
CA LYS A 199 -26.14 -10.35 31.53
C LYS A 199 -27.62 -10.04 31.76
N LEU A 200 -28.33 -9.50 30.77
CA LEU A 200 -29.74 -9.12 30.87
C LEU A 200 -30.69 -10.19 30.31
N GLY A 201 -30.16 -11.33 29.85
CA GLY A 201 -30.94 -12.47 29.31
C GLY A 201 -31.07 -13.67 30.25
N ILE A 202 -30.69 -13.53 31.52
CA ILE A 202 -30.92 -14.55 32.57
C ILE A 202 -31.63 -13.86 33.73
N SER A 203 -32.94 -13.74 33.61
CA SER A 203 -33.87 -13.47 34.72
C SER A 203 -35.25 -13.97 34.33
#